data_AF-A0A671QQJ7-F1
#
_entry.id   AF-A0A671QQJ7-F1
#
_cell.length_a   1.000
_cell.length_b   1.000
_cell.length_c   1.000
_cell.angle_alpha   90.00
_cell.angle_beta   90.00
_cell.angle_gamma   90.00
#
_symmetry.space_group_name_H-M   'P 1'
#
loop_
_entity.id
_entity.type
_entity.pdbx_description
1 polymer ?
#
loop_
_entity_poly.entity_id
_entity_poly.type
_entity_poly.pdbx_seq_one_letter_code
_entity_poly.pdbx_strand_id
1 'polypeptide(L)'
;MDNGYKTGFLFKKGERNTAYHRRWFILKGNMLFYFEERESREPIGVIVLEGCTVELCESESEEPSHFLKEHSVIIYSPSCLSKPL
;
A
#
# COMPACT_ATOMS: atom_id res chain seq x y z
N MET A 1 -24.02 -7.55 -4.73
CA MET A 1 -23.87 -6.09 -4.84
C MET A 1 -22.48 -5.78 -4.36
N ASP A 2 -21.50 -5.77 -5.26
CA ASP A 2 -20.14 -5.36 -4.91
C ASP A 2 -20.20 -3.86 -4.63
N ASN A 3 -19.85 -3.42 -3.42
CA ASN A 3 -19.85 -2.00 -3.06
C ASN A 3 -18.80 -1.16 -3.84
N GLY A 4 -18.25 -1.67 -4.95
CA GLY A 4 -17.24 -1.01 -5.78
C GLY A 4 -15.86 -0.88 -5.13
N TYR A 5 -15.69 -1.37 -3.89
CA TYR A 5 -14.45 -1.26 -3.13
C TYR A 5 -13.56 -2.50 -3.34
N LYS A 6 -12.28 -2.27 -3.60
CA LYS A 6 -11.26 -3.33 -3.58
C LYS A 6 -10.60 -3.36 -2.20
N THR A 7 -10.46 -4.56 -1.63
CA THR A 7 -9.89 -4.74 -0.30
C THR A 7 -8.93 -5.91 -0.27
N GLY A 8 -7.89 -5.84 0.57
CA GLY A 8 -6.94 -6.95 0.70
C GLY A 8 -5.80 -6.62 1.66
N PHE A 9 -5.07 -7.65 2.07
CA PHE A 9 -3.81 -7.44 2.78
C PHE A 9 -2.70 -7.10 1.79
N LEU A 10 -1.92 -6.07 2.11
CA LEU A 10 -0.67 -5.75 1.44
C LEU A 10 0.41 -5.47 2.49
N PHE A 11 1.67 -5.65 2.10
CA PHE A 11 2.81 -5.22 2.90
C PHE A 11 3.18 -3.78 2.54
N LYS A 12 3.25 -2.91 3.55
CA LYS A 12 3.64 -1.52 3.41
C LYS A 12 4.98 -1.27 4.07
N LYS A 13 5.92 -0.67 3.34
CA LYS A 13 7.14 -0.09 3.91
C LYS A 13 6.85 1.30 4.47
N GLY A 14 7.33 1.61 5.67
CA GLY A 14 7.29 2.96 6.23
C GLY A 14 8.33 3.86 5.57
N GLU A 15 8.11 5.18 5.61
CA GLU A 15 9.10 6.16 5.11
C GLU A 15 10.30 6.26 6.06
N ARG A 16 10.03 6.35 7.38
CA ARG A 16 11.06 6.35 8.43
C ARG A 16 11.48 4.96 8.88
N ASN A 17 10.51 4.04 8.99
CA ASN A 17 10.76 2.66 9.37
C ASN A 17 10.77 1.81 8.10
N THR A 18 11.95 1.30 7.73
CA THR A 18 12.15 0.52 6.51
C THR A 18 11.61 -0.91 6.59
N ALA A 19 11.06 -1.33 7.74
CA ALA A 19 10.36 -2.60 7.87
C ALA A 19 9.06 -2.59 7.06
N TYR A 20 8.74 -3.74 6.47
CA TYR A 20 7.45 -4.01 5.86
C TYR A 20 6.45 -4.44 6.93
N HIS A 21 5.29 -3.81 6.94
CA HIS A 21 4.19 -4.15 7.84
C HIS A 21 2.99 -4.65 7.03
N ARG A 22 2.46 -5.81 7.40
CA ARG A 22 1.21 -6.32 6.83
C ARG A 22 0.06 -5.45 7.32
N ARG A 23 -0.73 -4.90 6.39
CA ARG A 23 -1.86 -4.01 6.70
C ARG A 23 -3.07 -4.39 5.85
N TRP A 24 -4.26 -4.20 6.40
CA TRP A 24 -5.51 -4.38 5.66
C TRP A 24 -5.81 -3.09 4.90
N PHE A 25 -5.93 -3.17 3.58
CA PHE A 25 -6.19 -2.03 2.71
C PHE A 25 -7.62 -2.03 2.20
N ILE A 26 -8.20 -0.83 2.09
CA ILE A 26 -9.51 -0.60 1.49
C ILE A 26 -9.39 0.57 0.52
N LEU A 27 -9.63 0.30 -0.77
CA LEU A 27 -9.72 1.30 -1.82
C LEU A 27 -11.16 1.77 -1.99
N LYS A 28 -11.41 3.05 -1.73
CA LYS A 28 -12.70 3.72 -1.96
C LYS A 28 -12.49 4.99 -2.79
N GLY A 29 -12.94 4.99 -4.04
CA GLY A 29 -12.67 6.11 -4.96
C GLY A 29 -11.17 6.31 -5.16
N ASN A 30 -10.68 7.53 -4.93
CA ASN A 30 -9.26 7.90 -4.97
C ASN A 30 -8.57 7.81 -3.58
N MET A 31 -9.19 7.17 -2.59
CA MET A 31 -8.64 7.06 -1.23
C MET A 31 -8.29 5.60 -0.91
N LEU A 32 -7.05 5.38 -0.52
CA LEU A 32 -6.53 4.08 -0.09
C LEU A 32 -6.28 4.11 1.42
N PHE A 33 -7.22 3.57 2.19
CA PHE A 33 -7.13 3.47 3.64
C PHE A 33 -6.35 2.21 4.03
N TYR A 34 -5.60 2.27 5.13
CA TYR A 34 -4.96 1.09 5.71
C TYR A 34 -5.16 1.00 7.22
N PHE A 35 -5.33 -0.23 7.68
CA PHE A 35 -5.70 -0.61 9.04
C PHE A 35 -4.70 -1.64 9.59
N GLU A 36 -4.63 -1.81 10.91
CA GLU A 36 -3.80 -2.86 11.51
C GLU A 36 -4.30 -4.23 11.05
N GLU A 37 -5.61 -4.46 11.20
CA GLU A 37 -6.29 -5.71 10.84
C GLU A 37 -7.64 -5.41 10.16
N ARG A 38 -8.33 -6.46 9.68
CA ARG A 38 -9.60 -6.32 8.94
C ARG A 38 -10.73 -5.78 9.83
N GLU A 39 -10.72 -6.13 11.11
CA GLU A 39 -11.76 -5.81 12.09
C GLU A 39 -11.50 -4.47 12.80
N SER A 40 -10.35 -3.84 12.52
CA SER A 40 -10.00 -2.53 13.06
C SER A 40 -11.03 -1.48 12.63
N ARG A 41 -11.49 -0.68 13.60
CA ARG A 41 -12.52 0.35 13.36
C ARG A 41 -11.94 1.64 12.79
N GLU A 42 -10.73 2.00 13.20
CA GLU A 42 -10.07 3.24 12.81
C GLU A 42 -8.90 2.96 11.86
N PRO A 43 -8.74 3.73 10.77
CA PRO A 43 -7.60 3.58 9.89
C PRO A 43 -6.34 4.10 10.58
N ILE A 44 -5.22 3.41 10.36
CA ILE A 44 -3.90 3.91 10.75
C ILE A 44 -3.52 5.11 9.86
N GLY A 45 -3.96 5.09 8.60
CA GLY A 45 -3.78 6.23 7.72
C GLY A 45 -4.53 6.10 6.40
N VAL A 46 -4.41 7.16 5.61
CA VAL A 46 -5.02 7.29 4.30
C VAL A 46 -3.98 7.79 3.30
N ILE A 47 -3.96 7.17 2.12
CA ILE A 47 -3.19 7.63 0.96
C ILE A 47 -4.19 8.18 -0.05
N VAL A 48 -4.05 9.46 -0.40
CA VAL A 48 -4.83 10.09 -1.48
C VAL A 48 -4.11 9.77 -2.79
N LEU A 49 -4.77 9.04 -3.69
CA LEU A 49 -4.19 8.56 -4.95
C LEU A 49 -4.28 9.60 -6.08
N GLU A 50 -4.99 10.70 -5.87
CA GLU A 50 -5.08 11.78 -6.85
C GLU A 50 -3.69 12.35 -7.14
N GLY A 51 -3.29 12.32 -8.42
CA GLY A 51 -1.96 12.73 -8.85
C GLY A 51 -0.82 11.76 -8.51
N CYS A 52 -1.09 10.64 -7.82
CA CYS A 52 -0.07 9.61 -7.59
C CYS A 52 0.24 8.85 -8.88
N THR A 53 1.50 8.44 -9.03
CA THR A 53 1.91 7.46 -10.04
C THR A 53 2.15 6.10 -9.42
N VAL A 54 1.93 5.05 -10.21
CA VAL A 54 2.00 3.66 -9.78
C VAL A 54 2.99 2.93 -10.67
N GLU A 55 4.01 2.32 -10.05
CA GLU A 55 5.00 1.49 -10.75
C GLU A 55 4.90 0.05 -10.25
N LEU A 56 4.88 -0.89 -11.21
CA LEU A 56 5.05 -2.30 -10.92
C LEU A 56 6.54 -2.56 -10.68
N CYS A 57 6.85 -3.21 -9.57
CA CYS A 57 8.20 -3.62 -9.25
C CYS A 57 8.23 -5.15 -9.15
N GLU A 58 9.17 -5.77 -9.86
CA GLU A 58 9.42 -7.20 -9.74
C GLU A 58 10.17 -7.42 -8.43
N SER A 59 9.59 -8.22 -7.53
CA SER A 59 10.31 -8.64 -6.33
C SER A 59 11.38 -9.65 -6.74
N GLU A 60 12.64 -9.21 -6.82
CA GLU A 60 13.81 -10.09 -6.93
C GLU A 60 14.01 -10.81 -5.58
N SER A 61 13.23 -11.86 -5.33
CA SER A 61 13.53 -12.82 -4.26
C SER A 61 13.86 -14.17 -4.89
N GLU A 62 15.15 -14.49 -4.98
CA GLU A 62 15.69 -15.75 -5.51
C GLU A 62 15.60 -16.93 -4.53
N GLU A 63 14.56 -16.99 -3.68
CA GLU A 63 14.37 -18.12 -2.75
C GLU A 63 13.14 -18.95 -3.19
N PRO A 64 13.34 -20.17 -3.71
CA PRO A 64 12.29 -20.95 -4.38
C PRO A 64 11.31 -21.65 -3.42
N SER A 65 11.27 -21.26 -2.15
CA SER A 65 10.48 -21.94 -1.10
C SER A 65 9.54 -20.98 -0.35
N HIS A 66 8.55 -20.39 -1.04
CA HIS A 66 7.14 -20.26 -0.58
C HIS A 66 6.35 -19.25 -1.45
N PHE A 67 5.76 -19.73 -2.55
CA PHE A 67 4.39 -19.47 -3.03
C PHE A 67 3.71 -18.08 -2.97
N LEU A 68 4.43 -16.96 -2.96
CA LEU A 68 3.85 -15.65 -3.30
C LEU A 68 4.81 -14.90 -4.22
N LYS A 69 4.55 -14.93 -5.53
CA LYS A 69 5.01 -13.83 -6.39
C LYS A 69 4.21 -12.59 -5.97
N GLU A 70 4.69 -11.88 -4.97
CA GLU A 70 4.04 -10.65 -4.51
C GLU A 70 4.16 -9.62 -5.63
N HIS A 71 3.01 -9.20 -6.19
CA HIS A 71 3.00 -8.07 -7.10
C HIS A 71 3.29 -6.83 -6.25
N SER A 72 4.55 -6.40 -6.22
CA SER A 72 4.94 -5.22 -5.47
C SER A 72 4.62 -3.97 -6.30
N VAL A 73 4.13 -2.95 -5.60
CA VAL A 73 3.71 -1.69 -6.21
C VAL A 73 4.32 -0.54 -5.43
N ILE A 74 4.94 0.40 -6.15
CA ILE A 74 5.40 1.66 -5.59
C ILE A 74 4.40 2.75 -5.95
N ILE A 75 3.95 3.50 -4.94
CA ILE A 75 3.04 4.64 -5.11
C ILE A 75 3.84 5.91 -4.80
N TYR A 76 4.06 6.76 -5.80
CA TYR A 76 4.69 8.05 -5.61
C TYR A 76 3.63 9.13 -5.44
N SER A 77 3.59 9.75 -4.26
CA SER A 77 2.72 10.89 -4.01
C SER A 77 3.46 12.21 -4.29
N PRO A 78 2.91 13.11 -5.13
CA PRO A 78 3.48 14.45 -5.34
C PRO A 78 3.61 15.27 -4.06
N SER A 79 2.74 15.02 -3.06
CA SER A 79 2.76 15.75 -1.78
C SER A 79 3.92 15.36 -0.87
N CYS A 80 4.58 14.23 -1.12
CA CYS A 80 5.75 13.77 -0.38
C CYS A 80 7.07 14.33 -0.94
N LEU A 81 7.03 15.00 -2.11
CA LEU A 81 8.14 15.77 -2.66
C LEU A 81 8.20 17.17 -2.00
N SER A 82 8.30 17.23 -0.67
CA SER A 82 8.76 18.46 -0.03
C SER A 82 10.21 18.66 -0.47
N LYS A 83 10.42 19.56 -1.42
CA LYS A 83 11.75 19.99 -1.87
C LYS A 83 12.59 20.33 -0.63
N PRO A 84 13.78 19.73 -0.41
CA PRO A 84 14.76 20.37 0.45
C PRO A 84 15.10 21.73 -0.19
N LEU A 85 15.13 22.79 0.65
CA LEU A 85 15.58 24.14 0.29
C LEU A 85 17.01 24.11 -0.28
#